data_AF-A0A821QWU9-F1
#
_entry.id   AF-A0A821QWU9-F1
#
_cell.length_a   1.000
_cell.length_b   1.000
_cell.length_c   1.000
_cell.angle_alpha   90.00
_cell.angle_beta   90.00
_cell.angle_gamma   90.00
#
_symmetry.space_group_name_H-M   'P 1'
#
loop_
_entity.id
_entity.type
_entity.pdbx_description
1 polymer ?
#
loop_
_entity_poly.entity_id
_entity_poly.type
_entity_poly.pdbx_seq_one_letter_code
_entity_poly.pdbx_strand_id
1 'polypeptide(L)'
;MSPQCSMGWFILSIVIFFLGNVPSAMTIPNYVLTFAPELRFDRAAKGYPMSAQVFYEALKNNQSGAFFIENTDRATLDKGTVPTYYQVRTIEKQIRINYWWFYGYQHPCFLDQGAHNGDWEHIMVILTENRRAVAAVSFYQHGDHYTRIAGPRDAPCTPSDVGRCSGSYGFDSSVTHPIVYVGKLAHGSFHDRNTFSLPLGGECAYYGDFRNPKSSADYLQTWKNLIDLDGNEESWIAADRNATWTWGPDGISNHPTQHDPSDAEHSIACEGSATFDVANAGCYESECLSGDDETETRCLKRCKPGYVDSGHYCRKSRWSWKVQFYNRESESNSYLYNYTLPHNDAGLSRRRNNKNEWQLP
;
A
#
# COMPACT_ATOMS: atom_id res chain seq x y z
N MET A 1 8.55 -48.75 81.44
CA MET A 1 8.39 -48.78 79.97
C MET A 1 7.41 -47.67 79.61
N SER A 2 7.94 -46.55 79.10
CA SER A 2 7.17 -45.36 78.72
C SER A 2 7.72 -44.90 77.37
N PRO A 3 6.87 -44.60 76.37
CA PRO A 3 7.35 -44.20 75.05
C PRO A 3 7.62 -42.69 75.00
N GLN A 4 8.75 -42.31 74.40
CA GLN A 4 9.06 -40.94 74.03
C GLN A 4 8.33 -40.58 72.72
N CYS A 5 7.53 -39.52 72.74
CA CYS A 5 7.00 -38.87 71.53
C CYS A 5 8.04 -37.88 70.98
N SER A 6 8.49 -38.07 69.74
CA SER A 6 9.26 -37.05 68.99
C SER A 6 8.31 -36.13 68.22
N MET A 7 8.37 -34.82 68.48
CA MET A 7 7.73 -33.80 67.65
C MET A 7 8.59 -33.55 66.39
N GLY A 8 8.06 -33.88 65.22
CA GLY A 8 8.62 -33.50 63.93
C GLY A 8 8.16 -32.08 63.56
N TRP A 9 9.11 -31.19 63.31
CA TRP A 9 8.87 -29.85 62.77
C TRP A 9 8.69 -29.94 61.25
N PHE A 10 7.50 -29.63 60.74
CA PHE A 10 7.25 -29.41 59.31
C PHE A 10 7.65 -27.98 58.94
N ILE A 11 8.70 -27.82 58.13
CA ILE A 11 9.04 -26.55 57.50
C ILE A 11 8.17 -26.42 56.24
N LEU A 12 7.21 -25.49 56.27
CA LEU A 12 6.39 -25.12 55.12
C LEU A 12 7.19 -24.13 54.26
N SER A 13 7.85 -24.62 53.21
CA SER A 13 8.49 -23.75 52.21
C SER A 13 7.43 -23.08 51.34
N ILE A 14 7.19 -21.80 51.58
CA ILE A 14 6.37 -20.95 50.70
C ILE A 14 7.21 -20.61 49.46
N VAL A 15 6.90 -21.25 48.34
CA VAL A 15 7.42 -20.85 47.03
C VAL A 15 6.62 -19.64 46.56
N ILE A 16 7.20 -18.45 46.71
CA ILE A 16 6.67 -17.21 46.11
C ILE A 16 6.98 -17.28 44.62
N PHE A 17 6.00 -17.65 43.81
CA PHE A 17 6.08 -17.44 42.37
C PHE A 17 6.04 -15.93 42.12
N PHE A 18 7.17 -15.36 41.72
CA PHE A 18 7.17 -14.07 41.04
C PHE A 18 6.40 -14.27 39.73
N LEU A 19 5.15 -13.81 39.70
CA LEU A 19 4.41 -13.59 38.47
C LEU A 19 5.16 -12.49 37.71
N GLY A 20 6.14 -12.90 36.91
CA GLY A 20 6.78 -12.02 35.94
C GLY A 20 5.68 -11.39 35.09
N ASN A 21 5.79 -10.08 34.88
CA ASN A 21 4.93 -9.36 33.95
C ASN A 21 4.95 -10.08 32.60
N VAL A 22 3.90 -10.83 32.30
CA VAL A 22 3.70 -11.36 30.95
C VAL A 22 3.51 -10.12 30.08
N PRO A 23 4.37 -9.89 29.05
CA PRO A 23 4.15 -8.78 28.14
C PRO A 23 2.73 -8.88 27.62
N SER A 24 1.93 -7.83 27.82
CA SER A 24 0.59 -7.79 27.26
C SER A 24 0.72 -8.01 25.76
N ALA A 25 0.06 -9.04 25.24
CA ALA A 25 0.00 -9.30 23.81
C ALA A 25 -0.37 -7.98 23.13
N MET A 26 0.52 -7.48 22.27
CA MET A 26 0.32 -6.21 21.60
C MET A 26 -0.98 -6.33 20.81
N THR A 27 -1.97 -5.53 21.18
CA THR A 27 -3.26 -5.57 20.51
C THR A 27 -3.13 -4.80 19.20
N ILE A 28 -3.37 -5.47 18.07
CA ILE A 28 -3.39 -4.84 16.74
C ILE A 28 -4.34 -3.63 16.81
N PRO A 29 -3.87 -2.41 16.45
CA PRO A 29 -4.72 -1.23 16.49
C PRO A 29 -5.94 -1.41 15.57
N ASN A 30 -7.13 -1.02 16.03
CA ASN A 30 -8.38 -1.24 15.29
C ASN A 30 -8.35 -0.66 13.86
N TYR A 31 -7.67 0.47 13.66
CA TYR A 31 -7.55 1.08 12.32
C TYR A 31 -6.68 0.24 11.36
N VAL A 32 -5.72 -0.56 11.87
CA VAL A 32 -4.97 -1.50 11.03
C VAL A 32 -5.91 -2.59 10.54
N LEU A 33 -6.71 -3.19 11.42
CA LEU A 33 -7.72 -4.17 11.03
C LEU A 33 -8.75 -3.59 10.04
N THR A 34 -9.25 -2.39 10.33
CA THR A 34 -10.35 -1.74 9.60
C THR A 34 -9.96 -1.36 8.18
N PHE A 35 -8.71 -0.92 7.98
CA PHE A 35 -8.23 -0.38 6.71
C PHE A 35 -7.20 -1.27 6.00
N ALA A 36 -6.96 -2.50 6.47
CA ALA A 36 -6.18 -3.48 5.72
C ALA A 36 -6.90 -3.82 4.41
N PRO A 37 -6.18 -3.97 3.29
CA PRO A 37 -6.81 -4.07 1.96
C PRO A 37 -7.42 -5.45 1.68
N GLU A 38 -8.31 -5.53 0.70
CA GLU A 38 -8.66 -6.79 0.04
C GLU A 38 -7.80 -6.94 -1.21
N LEU A 39 -6.98 -7.99 -1.30
CA LEU A 39 -6.25 -8.29 -2.54
C LEU A 39 -7.15 -9.06 -3.50
N ARG A 40 -7.04 -8.76 -4.79
CA ARG A 40 -7.76 -9.43 -5.86
C ARG A 40 -6.78 -9.88 -6.93
N PHE A 41 -6.66 -11.18 -7.09
CA PHE A 41 -5.71 -11.81 -7.99
C PHE A 41 -6.33 -12.02 -9.37
N ASP A 42 -5.50 -12.03 -10.40
CA ASP A 42 -5.92 -12.55 -11.68
C ASP A 42 -6.40 -14.00 -11.54
N ARG A 43 -7.48 -14.36 -12.23
CA ARG A 43 -8.04 -15.72 -12.21
C ARG A 43 -7.06 -16.82 -12.63
N ALA A 44 -5.97 -16.45 -13.30
CA ALA A 44 -4.90 -17.32 -13.78
C ALA A 44 -3.54 -16.94 -13.16
N ALA A 45 -3.54 -16.31 -11.99
CA ALA A 45 -2.34 -16.06 -11.18
C ALA A 45 -1.50 -17.33 -11.02
N LYS A 46 -0.18 -17.17 -11.04
CA LYS A 46 0.78 -18.28 -10.94
C LYS A 46 1.15 -18.58 -9.48
N GLY A 47 1.41 -17.53 -8.73
CA GLY A 47 1.71 -17.58 -7.30
C GLY A 47 0.74 -16.73 -6.48
N TYR A 48 0.66 -17.07 -5.20
CA TYR A 48 -0.06 -16.34 -4.17
C TYR A 48 0.91 -16.01 -3.02
N PRO A 49 0.59 -15.01 -2.18
CA PRO A 49 1.45 -14.73 -1.04
C PRO A 49 1.52 -15.90 -0.06
N MET A 50 2.60 -15.96 0.70
CA MET A 50 2.88 -17.00 1.68
C MET A 50 3.57 -16.44 2.92
N SER A 51 3.78 -17.28 3.94
CA SER A 51 4.56 -16.87 5.11
C SER A 51 6.04 -16.74 4.77
N ALA A 52 6.61 -15.57 5.06
CA ALA A 52 8.04 -15.31 4.96
C ALA A 52 8.83 -16.18 5.96
N GLN A 53 8.25 -16.54 7.11
CA GLN A 53 8.88 -17.48 8.05
C GLN A 53 9.12 -18.85 7.43
N VAL A 54 8.12 -19.42 6.74
CA VAL A 54 8.26 -20.73 6.06
C VAL A 54 9.40 -20.69 5.04
N PHE A 55 9.46 -19.61 4.26
CA PHE A 55 10.51 -19.42 3.27
C PHE A 55 11.90 -19.24 3.91
N TYR A 56 11.99 -18.39 4.94
CA TYR A 56 13.23 -18.12 5.68
C TYR A 56 13.81 -19.37 6.33
N GLU A 57 12.97 -20.21 6.95
CA GLU A 57 13.40 -21.49 7.52
C GLU A 57 13.98 -22.42 6.46
N ALA A 58 13.31 -22.53 5.32
CA ALA A 58 13.80 -23.34 4.21
C ALA A 58 15.11 -22.78 3.64
N LEU A 59 15.23 -21.45 3.53
CA LEU A 59 16.46 -20.79 3.08
C LEU A 59 17.65 -21.13 3.99
N LYS A 60 17.48 -21.03 5.31
CA LYS A 60 18.51 -21.40 6.29
C LYS A 60 18.95 -22.85 6.20
N ASN A 61 18.03 -23.74 5.82
CA ASN A 61 18.28 -25.16 5.71
C ASN A 61 18.79 -25.59 4.33
N ASN A 62 18.83 -24.68 3.34
CA ASN A 62 19.34 -25.00 2.02
C ASN A 62 20.87 -25.02 2.02
N GLN A 63 21.47 -26.20 1.87
CA GLN A 63 22.92 -26.38 2.00
C GLN A 63 23.70 -26.38 0.68
N SER A 64 23.08 -26.56 -0.50
CA SER A 64 23.79 -26.53 -1.80
C SER A 64 22.92 -26.82 -3.04
N GLY A 65 21.59 -26.63 -2.99
CA GLY A 65 20.66 -27.03 -4.08
C GLY A 65 19.94 -25.89 -4.79
N ALA A 66 19.20 -26.23 -5.86
CA ALA A 66 18.20 -25.37 -6.48
C ALA A 66 17.13 -25.03 -5.43
N PHE A 67 16.91 -23.73 -5.20
CA PHE A 67 15.97 -23.21 -4.22
C PHE A 67 14.75 -22.68 -4.96
N PHE A 68 13.60 -23.28 -4.71
CA PHE A 68 12.34 -22.89 -5.32
C PHE A 68 11.20 -23.18 -4.34
N ILE A 69 10.56 -22.13 -3.85
CA ILE A 69 9.42 -22.23 -2.95
C ILE A 69 8.38 -21.23 -3.44
N GLU A 70 7.17 -21.71 -3.68
CA GLU A 70 6.07 -20.89 -4.15
C GLU A 70 4.77 -21.41 -3.57
N ASN A 71 3.87 -20.51 -3.17
CA ASN A 71 2.49 -20.88 -2.87
C ASN A 71 1.65 -20.82 -4.15
N THR A 72 1.35 -21.98 -4.71
CA THR A 72 0.46 -22.13 -5.88
C THR A 72 -0.94 -22.61 -5.48
N ASP A 73 -1.21 -22.81 -4.18
CA ASP A 73 -2.52 -23.24 -3.68
C ASP A 73 -3.45 -22.04 -3.51
N ARG A 74 -4.31 -21.81 -4.51
CA ARG A 74 -5.36 -20.77 -4.43
C ARG A 74 -6.26 -20.92 -3.21
N ALA A 75 -6.46 -22.13 -2.69
CA ALA A 75 -7.28 -22.33 -1.50
C ALA A 75 -6.65 -21.74 -0.23
N THR A 76 -5.44 -21.19 -0.28
CA THR A 76 -4.86 -20.44 0.85
C THR A 76 -5.49 -19.06 1.03
N LEU A 77 -6.10 -18.48 -0.01
CA LEU A 77 -6.65 -17.12 0.02
C LEU A 77 -7.85 -16.95 0.97
N ASP A 78 -8.66 -18.00 1.16
CA ASP A 78 -9.87 -17.94 1.99
C ASP A 78 -9.67 -18.49 3.42
N LYS A 79 -8.63 -19.31 3.64
CA LYS A 79 -8.30 -19.98 4.92
C LYS A 79 -7.79 -19.04 6.02
N GLY A 80 -7.39 -17.81 5.68
CA GLY A 80 -6.80 -16.88 6.65
C GLY A 80 -5.41 -17.31 7.15
N THR A 81 -4.70 -18.13 6.38
CA THR A 81 -3.35 -18.60 6.72
C THR A 81 -2.23 -17.79 6.09
N VAL A 82 -2.54 -17.02 5.03
CA VAL A 82 -1.58 -16.15 4.35
C VAL A 82 -1.35 -14.90 5.20
N PRO A 83 -0.13 -14.64 5.69
CA PRO A 83 0.14 -13.44 6.47
C PRO A 83 0.05 -12.18 5.62
N THR A 84 -0.44 -11.12 6.23
CA THR A 84 -0.20 -9.75 5.80
C THR A 84 0.62 -9.08 6.88
N TYR A 85 1.82 -8.66 6.51
CA TYR A 85 2.71 -7.98 7.42
C TYR A 85 2.37 -6.50 7.41
N TYR A 86 2.46 -5.83 8.55
CA TYR A 86 2.16 -4.41 8.59
C TYR A 86 3.16 -3.63 9.43
N GLN A 87 3.27 -2.35 9.11
CA GLN A 87 4.02 -1.39 9.90
C GLN A 87 3.27 -0.06 9.92
N VAL A 88 3.14 0.54 11.11
CA VAL A 88 2.40 1.78 11.32
C VAL A 88 3.36 2.92 11.63
N ARG A 89 3.15 4.08 10.99
CA ARG A 89 3.81 5.33 11.36
C ARG A 89 2.83 6.46 11.54
N THR A 90 3.18 7.35 12.46
CA THR A 90 2.48 8.61 12.69
C THR A 90 3.33 9.73 12.14
N ILE A 91 2.87 10.36 11.06
CA ILE A 91 3.51 11.53 10.47
C ILE A 91 2.67 12.74 10.86
N GLU A 92 3.18 13.51 11.82
CA GLU A 92 2.42 14.56 12.52
C GLU A 92 1.09 14.03 13.11
N LYS A 93 -0.04 14.28 12.45
CA LYS A 93 -1.37 13.83 12.88
C LYS A 93 -1.92 12.69 12.02
N GLN A 94 -1.26 12.39 10.91
CA GLN A 94 -1.70 11.40 9.94
C GLN A 94 -1.11 10.03 10.27
N ILE A 95 -1.90 8.98 10.06
CA ILE A 95 -1.41 7.60 10.13
C ILE A 95 -1.14 7.10 8.72
N ARG A 96 0.03 6.49 8.53
CA ARG A 96 0.40 5.76 7.32
C ARG A 96 0.72 4.32 7.70
N ILE A 97 0.15 3.39 6.96
CA ILE A 97 0.24 1.96 7.23
C ILE A 97 0.76 1.29 5.98
N ASN A 98 1.94 0.68 6.06
CA ASN A 98 2.39 -0.22 5.02
C ASN A 98 1.82 -1.61 5.29
N TYR A 99 1.23 -2.21 4.27
CA TYR A 99 0.81 -3.62 4.27
C TYR A 99 1.64 -4.36 3.23
N TRP A 100 2.40 -5.35 3.70
CA TRP A 100 3.35 -6.12 2.92
C TRP A 100 2.90 -7.56 2.75
N TRP A 101 3.24 -8.13 1.60
CA TRP A 101 3.01 -9.51 1.25
C TRP A 101 4.28 -10.12 0.69
N PHE A 102 4.55 -11.35 1.10
CA PHE A 102 5.70 -12.10 0.65
C PHE A 102 5.28 -13.17 -0.34
N TYR A 103 5.94 -13.21 -1.49
CA TYR A 103 5.82 -14.26 -2.48
C TYR A 103 7.15 -15.01 -2.53
N GLY A 104 7.09 -16.34 -2.48
CA GLY A 104 8.31 -17.14 -2.51
C GLY A 104 9.05 -17.05 -3.84
N TYR A 105 8.34 -16.78 -4.94
CA TYR A 105 8.91 -16.70 -6.27
C TYR A 105 8.09 -15.82 -7.20
N GLN A 106 8.75 -14.92 -7.92
CA GLN A 106 8.19 -14.19 -9.05
C GLN A 106 8.52 -14.92 -10.35
N HIS A 107 7.50 -15.15 -11.19
CA HIS A 107 7.69 -15.73 -12.52
C HIS A 107 8.24 -14.68 -13.50
N PRO A 108 8.86 -15.09 -14.63
CA PRO A 108 9.28 -14.13 -15.63
C PRO A 108 8.09 -13.26 -16.09
N CYS A 109 8.26 -11.94 -16.01
CA CYS A 109 7.24 -10.96 -16.37
C CYS A 109 7.58 -10.21 -17.67
N PHE A 110 8.72 -10.49 -18.29
CA PHE A 110 9.09 -9.94 -19.60
C PHE A 110 10.11 -10.81 -20.32
N LEU A 111 9.76 -11.44 -21.46
CA LEU A 111 10.68 -12.20 -22.33
C LEU A 111 11.65 -13.13 -21.56
N ASP A 112 11.12 -13.98 -20.67
CA ASP A 112 11.88 -14.90 -19.79
C ASP A 112 12.82 -14.22 -18.77
N GLN A 113 12.66 -12.91 -18.55
CA GLN A 113 13.36 -12.12 -17.54
C GLN A 113 12.42 -11.68 -16.41
N GLY A 114 13.02 -11.21 -15.31
CA GLY A 114 12.32 -10.70 -14.14
C GLY A 114 11.96 -11.77 -13.12
N ALA A 115 12.30 -13.04 -13.36
CA ALA A 115 12.09 -14.07 -12.35
C ALA A 115 13.12 -13.98 -11.23
N HIS A 116 12.68 -14.18 -9.99
CA HIS A 116 13.55 -14.26 -8.82
C HIS A 116 12.83 -14.93 -7.65
N ASN A 117 13.61 -15.52 -6.73
CA ASN A 117 13.10 -15.92 -5.43
C ASN A 117 12.83 -14.69 -4.54
N GLY A 118 11.94 -14.86 -3.56
CA GLY A 118 11.76 -13.90 -2.47
C GLY A 118 11.38 -12.51 -2.94
N ASP A 119 10.07 -12.31 -3.05
CA ASP A 119 9.48 -11.12 -3.61
C ASP A 119 8.56 -10.45 -2.58
N TRP A 120 8.81 -9.17 -2.32
CA TRP A 120 8.12 -8.38 -1.31
C TRP A 120 7.36 -7.26 -2.00
N GLU A 121 6.04 -7.34 -1.90
CA GLU A 121 5.12 -6.37 -2.48
C GLU A 121 4.32 -5.68 -1.39
N HIS A 122 3.93 -4.43 -1.60
CA HIS A 122 3.19 -3.69 -0.60
C HIS A 122 2.30 -2.57 -1.16
N ILE A 123 1.48 -2.03 -0.28
CA ILE A 123 0.86 -0.71 -0.45
C ILE A 123 1.13 0.13 0.79
N MET A 124 0.97 1.44 0.63
CA MET A 124 0.83 2.36 1.75
C MET A 124 -0.61 2.88 1.81
N VAL A 125 -1.30 2.64 2.93
CA VAL A 125 -2.61 3.22 3.22
C VAL A 125 -2.43 4.45 4.10
N ILE A 126 -2.86 5.60 3.60
CA ILE A 126 -2.83 6.88 4.31
C ILE A 126 -4.22 7.16 4.87
N LEU A 127 -4.34 7.31 6.19
CA LEU A 127 -5.61 7.61 6.85
C LEU A 127 -5.85 9.11 6.96
N THR A 128 -7.10 9.51 7.14
CA THR A 128 -7.43 10.87 7.58
C THR A 128 -6.85 11.14 8.98
N GLU A 129 -6.64 12.42 9.35
CA GLU A 129 -6.12 12.81 10.67
C GLU A 129 -7.00 12.28 11.82
N ASN A 130 -8.32 12.17 11.59
CA ASN A 130 -9.26 11.60 12.55
C ASN A 130 -9.33 10.06 12.52
N ARG A 131 -8.60 9.41 11.60
CA ARG A 131 -8.46 7.96 11.42
C ARG A 131 -9.78 7.23 11.16
N ARG A 132 -10.78 7.94 10.63
CA ARG A 132 -12.11 7.36 10.31
C ARG A 132 -12.23 6.90 8.87
N ALA A 133 -11.29 7.28 8.02
CA ALA A 133 -11.33 6.97 6.60
C ALA A 133 -9.92 6.85 6.03
N VAL A 134 -9.83 6.20 4.88
CA VAL A 134 -8.64 6.29 4.03
C VAL A 134 -8.68 7.63 3.30
N ALA A 135 -7.57 8.37 3.35
CA ALA A 135 -7.36 9.61 2.62
C ALA A 135 -6.69 9.36 1.26
N ALA A 136 -5.75 8.40 1.20
CA ALA A 136 -5.08 8.02 -0.04
C ALA A 136 -4.48 6.61 0.08
N VAL A 137 -4.15 6.01 -1.07
CA VAL A 137 -3.41 4.75 -1.16
C VAL A 137 -2.30 4.91 -2.19
N SER A 138 -1.08 4.56 -1.80
CA SER A 138 0.05 4.42 -2.71
C SER A 138 0.20 2.95 -3.09
N PHE A 139 0.25 2.69 -4.39
CA PHE A 139 0.30 1.36 -4.99
C PHE A 139 1.70 1.16 -5.57
N TYR A 140 2.39 0.11 -5.12
CA TYR A 140 3.79 -0.14 -5.48
C TYR A 140 3.92 -1.23 -6.54
N GLN A 141 4.96 -1.10 -7.37
CA GLN A 141 5.37 -2.08 -8.36
C GLN A 141 6.88 -1.96 -8.57
N HIS A 142 7.62 -3.05 -8.32
CA HIS A 142 9.07 -3.13 -8.58
C HIS A 142 9.90 -1.96 -7.99
N GLY A 143 9.53 -1.49 -6.80
CA GLY A 143 10.22 -0.40 -6.10
C GLY A 143 9.84 1.02 -6.52
N ASP A 144 8.97 1.16 -7.52
CA ASP A 144 8.34 2.41 -7.91
C ASP A 144 6.86 2.42 -7.41
N HIS A 145 6.19 3.58 -7.38
CA HIS A 145 4.80 3.69 -6.89
C HIS A 145 4.06 4.90 -7.40
N TYR A 146 2.73 4.89 -7.33
CA TYR A 146 1.86 6.04 -7.58
C TYR A 146 0.74 6.13 -6.53
N THR A 147 0.17 7.32 -6.34
CA THR A 147 -0.82 7.55 -5.27
C THR A 147 -2.19 7.96 -5.80
N ARG A 148 -3.23 7.28 -5.32
CA ARG A 148 -4.65 7.62 -5.55
C ARG A 148 -5.25 8.23 -4.28
N ILE A 149 -6.02 9.30 -4.42
CA ILE A 149 -6.69 9.95 -3.29
C ILE A 149 -8.14 9.45 -3.15
N ALA A 150 -8.66 9.44 -1.93
CA ALA A 150 -9.99 8.92 -1.66
C ALA A 150 -11.11 9.88 -2.08
N GLY A 151 -12.24 9.31 -2.53
CA GLY A 151 -13.50 9.99 -2.74
C GLY A 151 -13.83 10.36 -4.21
N PRO A 152 -15.10 10.73 -4.49
CA PRO A 152 -15.50 11.18 -5.82
C PRO A 152 -14.88 12.53 -6.19
N ARG A 153 -14.43 12.66 -7.45
CA ARG A 153 -13.97 13.94 -8.01
C ARG A 153 -15.17 14.86 -8.26
N ASP A 154 -15.42 15.79 -7.34
CA ASP A 154 -16.28 16.96 -7.61
C ASP A 154 -15.48 18.07 -8.37
N ALA A 155 -14.32 17.75 -8.98
CA ALA A 155 -13.49 18.75 -9.67
C ALA A 155 -14.12 19.12 -11.01
N PRO A 156 -14.31 20.41 -11.32
CA PRO A 156 -14.64 20.81 -12.68
C PRO A 156 -13.44 20.47 -13.55
N CYS A 157 -13.53 19.32 -14.21
CA CYS A 157 -12.78 18.98 -15.39
C CYS A 157 -12.41 20.25 -16.17
N THR A 158 -11.12 20.45 -16.50
CA THR A 158 -10.78 21.35 -17.62
C THR A 158 -11.71 20.99 -18.78
N PRO A 159 -12.22 21.96 -19.56
CA PRO A 159 -13.13 21.68 -20.67
C PRO A 159 -12.66 20.44 -21.43
N SER A 160 -13.63 19.55 -21.74
CA SER A 160 -13.41 18.33 -22.52
C SER A 160 -12.40 18.63 -23.61
N ASP A 161 -11.30 17.88 -23.64
CA ASP A 161 -10.21 17.86 -24.65
C ASP A 161 -8.79 18.08 -24.08
N VAL A 162 -8.61 18.42 -22.79
CA VAL A 162 -7.25 18.78 -22.28
C VAL A 162 -6.87 18.22 -20.89
N GLY A 163 -7.72 17.41 -20.27
CA GLY A 163 -7.44 16.80 -18.97
C GLY A 163 -8.07 15.43 -18.79
N ARG A 164 -7.51 14.61 -17.89
CA ARG A 164 -8.05 13.29 -17.53
C ARG A 164 -9.36 13.44 -16.76
N CYS A 165 -10.45 13.55 -17.51
CA CYS A 165 -11.80 13.71 -16.98
C CYS A 165 -12.54 12.37 -16.80
N SER A 166 -11.91 11.26 -17.21
CA SER A 166 -12.50 9.93 -17.30
C SER A 166 -12.01 8.97 -16.19
N GLY A 167 -11.58 9.50 -15.05
CA GLY A 167 -11.25 8.71 -13.86
C GLY A 167 -12.45 8.63 -12.94
N SER A 168 -13.25 7.57 -13.07
CA SER A 168 -14.29 7.25 -12.10
C SER A 168 -13.64 6.73 -10.81
N TYR A 169 -13.60 7.58 -9.77
CA TYR A 169 -13.30 7.26 -8.37
C TYR A 169 -11.84 6.85 -8.10
N GLY A 170 -11.18 7.49 -7.12
CA GLY A 170 -9.74 7.30 -6.85
C GLY A 170 -9.29 5.83 -6.85
N PHE A 171 -9.83 5.02 -5.94
CA PHE A 171 -9.61 3.57 -5.87
C PHE A 171 -10.87 2.85 -5.38
N ASP A 172 -11.01 1.57 -5.74
CA ASP A 172 -12.11 0.71 -5.28
C ASP A 172 -11.97 0.39 -3.78
N SER A 173 -13.09 0.23 -3.07
CA SER A 173 -13.08 -0.25 -1.66
C SER A 173 -14.25 -1.17 -1.34
N SER A 174 -14.01 -2.17 -0.49
CA SER A 174 -15.03 -3.02 0.14
C SER A 174 -15.33 -2.52 1.55
N VAL A 175 -16.41 -1.74 1.69
CA VAL A 175 -16.80 -1.04 2.94
C VAL A 175 -15.70 -0.08 3.43
N THR A 176 -14.72 -0.57 4.19
CA THR A 176 -13.55 0.19 4.68
C THR A 176 -12.22 -0.31 4.13
N HIS A 177 -12.20 -1.43 3.42
CA HIS A 177 -10.98 -2.09 2.94
C HIS A 177 -10.65 -1.61 1.52
N PRO A 178 -9.53 -0.91 1.28
CA PRO A 178 -9.08 -0.62 -0.08
C PRO A 178 -8.95 -1.91 -0.89
N ILE A 179 -9.33 -1.88 -2.16
CA ILE A 179 -9.15 -3.01 -3.06
C ILE A 179 -7.84 -2.82 -3.80
N VAL A 180 -7.00 -3.84 -3.76
CA VAL A 180 -5.75 -3.91 -4.50
C VAL A 180 -5.88 -5.04 -5.51
N TYR A 181 -5.73 -4.71 -6.78
CA TYR A 181 -5.59 -5.69 -7.83
C TYR A 181 -4.13 -6.06 -7.96
N VAL A 182 -3.83 -7.36 -7.93
CA VAL A 182 -2.47 -7.88 -7.95
C VAL A 182 -2.11 -8.33 -9.36
N GLY A 183 -0.94 -7.92 -9.82
CA GLY A 183 -0.35 -8.39 -11.07
C GLY A 183 -0.25 -9.91 -11.13
N LYS A 184 -0.61 -10.51 -12.27
CA LYS A 184 -0.61 -11.96 -12.48
C LYS A 184 0.80 -12.56 -12.39
N LEU A 185 1.81 -11.84 -12.87
CA LEU A 185 3.19 -12.34 -12.94
C LEU A 185 4.15 -11.51 -12.09
N ALA A 186 4.04 -10.18 -12.14
CA ALA A 186 4.96 -9.26 -11.47
C ALA A 186 4.55 -8.91 -10.04
N HIS A 187 3.41 -9.45 -9.56
CA HIS A 187 2.85 -9.25 -8.22
C HIS A 187 2.62 -7.80 -7.75
N GLY A 188 2.92 -6.80 -8.58
CA GLY A 188 2.69 -5.40 -8.27
C GLY A 188 1.26 -5.13 -7.84
N SER A 189 1.10 -4.08 -7.04
CA SER A 189 -0.17 -3.62 -6.50
C SER A 189 -0.77 -2.55 -7.37
N PHE A 190 -2.07 -2.64 -7.65
CA PHE A 190 -2.77 -1.71 -8.53
C PHE A 190 -4.15 -1.33 -8.02
N HIS A 191 -4.59 -0.12 -8.37
CA HIS A 191 -5.92 0.37 -8.04
C HIS A 191 -7.01 -0.16 -8.98
N ASP A 192 -6.63 -0.71 -10.14
CA ASP A 192 -7.53 -1.04 -11.25
C ASP A 192 -7.34 -2.46 -11.80
N ARG A 193 -8.35 -2.88 -12.57
CA ARG A 193 -8.29 -4.13 -13.36
C ARG A 193 -7.58 -3.88 -14.68
N ASN A 194 -6.92 -4.91 -15.17
CA ASN A 194 -6.38 -4.93 -16.52
C ASN A 194 -6.67 -6.28 -17.18
N THR A 195 -7.17 -6.23 -18.41
CA THR A 195 -7.49 -7.42 -19.22
C THR A 195 -6.74 -7.42 -20.55
N PHE A 196 -5.73 -6.57 -20.69
CA PHE A 196 -4.96 -6.37 -21.89
C PHE A 196 -3.46 -6.41 -21.56
N SER A 197 -2.67 -7.02 -22.44
CA SER A 197 -1.20 -6.96 -22.40
C SER A 197 -0.69 -6.71 -23.81
N LEU A 198 0.50 -6.11 -23.91
CA LEU A 198 1.13 -5.83 -25.18
C LEU A 198 1.62 -7.15 -25.84
N PRO A 199 1.63 -7.25 -27.18
CA PRO A 199 1.94 -8.49 -27.90
C PRO A 199 3.36 -9.06 -27.68
N LEU A 200 4.27 -8.30 -27.08
CA LEU A 200 5.69 -8.66 -26.93
C LEU A 200 6.10 -8.94 -25.48
N GLY A 201 5.13 -9.18 -24.60
CA GLY A 201 5.37 -9.19 -23.16
C GLY A 201 5.51 -7.78 -22.61
N GLY A 202 5.20 -7.63 -21.34
CA GLY A 202 5.17 -6.34 -20.65
C GLY A 202 4.56 -6.46 -19.26
N GLU A 203 4.43 -7.67 -18.74
CA GLU A 203 3.82 -7.95 -17.46
C GLU A 203 4.63 -7.36 -16.29
N CYS A 204 5.91 -7.02 -16.50
CA CYS A 204 6.65 -6.20 -15.53
C CYS A 204 6.26 -4.71 -15.55
N ALA A 205 5.56 -4.25 -16.58
CA ALA A 205 5.11 -2.86 -16.70
C ALA A 205 3.66 -2.73 -16.22
N TYR A 206 3.28 -1.51 -15.83
CA TYR A 206 1.93 -1.24 -15.31
C TYR A 206 0.82 -1.78 -16.23
N TYR A 207 0.95 -1.55 -17.54
CA TYR A 207 -0.09 -1.86 -18.51
C TYR A 207 -0.06 -3.27 -19.06
N GLY A 208 1.02 -4.02 -18.83
CA GLY A 208 1.12 -5.37 -19.36
C GLY A 208 0.64 -6.43 -18.38
N ASP A 209 0.65 -6.18 -17.07
CA ASP A 209 0.24 -7.24 -16.15
C ASP A 209 -1.29 -7.40 -16.09
N PHE A 210 -1.75 -8.64 -16.22
CA PHE A 210 -3.18 -8.97 -16.15
C PHE A 210 -3.67 -8.94 -14.71
N ARG A 211 -4.88 -8.40 -14.51
CA ARG A 211 -5.49 -8.20 -13.19
C ARG A 211 -7.00 -8.43 -13.25
N ASN A 212 -7.40 -9.65 -13.59
CA ASN A 212 -8.77 -9.97 -13.97
C ASN A 212 -9.38 -11.09 -13.11
N PRO A 213 -9.73 -10.79 -11.84
CA PRO A 213 -10.37 -11.76 -10.96
C PRO A 213 -11.70 -12.24 -11.54
N LYS A 214 -12.03 -13.52 -11.32
CA LYS A 214 -13.28 -14.13 -11.80
C LYS A 214 -14.34 -14.21 -10.70
N SER A 215 -13.97 -14.46 -9.45
CA SER A 215 -14.91 -14.54 -8.33
C SER A 215 -14.20 -14.27 -7.00
N SER A 216 -14.96 -14.33 -5.90
CA SER A 216 -14.41 -14.21 -4.54
C SER A 216 -13.42 -15.32 -4.15
N ALA A 217 -13.30 -16.37 -4.96
CA ALA A 217 -12.26 -17.38 -4.79
C ALA A 217 -10.86 -16.86 -5.15
N ASP A 218 -10.78 -15.71 -5.82
CA ASP A 218 -9.53 -15.06 -6.22
C ASP A 218 -9.22 -13.86 -5.29
N TYR A 219 -9.86 -13.76 -4.11
CA TYR A 219 -9.70 -12.63 -3.18
C TYR A 219 -9.01 -13.07 -1.88
N LEU A 220 -8.10 -12.24 -1.37
CA LEU A 220 -7.51 -12.38 -0.03
C LEU A 220 -8.00 -11.26 0.89
N GLN A 221 -8.61 -11.65 1.99
CA GLN A 221 -8.97 -10.75 3.09
C GLN A 221 -7.80 -10.63 4.05
N THR A 222 -6.96 -9.60 3.84
CA THR A 222 -5.66 -9.47 4.52
C THR A 222 -5.77 -9.30 6.04
N TRP A 223 -6.87 -8.73 6.53
CA TRP A 223 -7.15 -8.54 7.95
C TRP A 223 -7.37 -9.83 8.74
N LYS A 224 -7.43 -11.01 8.08
CA LYS A 224 -7.56 -12.30 8.75
C LYS A 224 -6.28 -12.77 9.44
N ASN A 225 -5.11 -12.30 9.01
CA ASN A 225 -3.83 -12.71 9.55
C ASN A 225 -2.82 -11.57 9.44
N LEU A 226 -2.83 -10.66 10.41
CA LEU A 226 -1.95 -9.50 10.47
C LEU A 226 -0.77 -9.77 11.40
N ILE A 227 0.45 -9.52 10.93
CA ILE A 227 1.69 -9.67 11.70
C ILE A 227 2.41 -8.32 11.76
N ASP A 228 2.75 -7.87 12.97
CA ASP A 228 3.43 -6.59 13.17
C ASP A 228 4.94 -6.71 12.91
N LEU A 229 5.46 -5.92 11.96
CA LEU A 229 6.89 -5.86 11.63
C LEU A 229 7.74 -5.13 12.69
N ASP A 230 7.12 -4.30 13.52
CA ASP A 230 7.79 -3.73 14.70
C ASP A 230 7.85 -4.74 15.85
N GLY A 231 7.07 -5.83 15.76
CA GLY A 231 7.08 -6.97 16.68
C GLY A 231 8.23 -7.96 16.43
N ASN A 232 8.16 -9.13 17.05
CA ASN A 232 9.12 -10.23 16.83
C ASN A 232 8.40 -11.58 16.80
N GLU A 233 7.19 -11.60 16.24
CA GLU A 233 6.34 -12.81 16.21
C GLU A 233 6.97 -13.92 15.36
N GLU A 234 7.61 -13.55 14.25
CA GLU A 234 8.36 -14.46 13.39
C GLU A 234 9.87 -14.19 13.50
N SER A 235 10.67 -15.25 13.55
CA SER A 235 12.12 -15.15 13.80
C SER A 235 12.89 -14.42 12.70
N TRP A 236 12.37 -14.41 11.46
CA TRP A 236 12.99 -13.67 10.37
C TRP A 236 12.89 -12.17 10.58
N ILE A 237 11.82 -11.64 11.21
CA ILE A 237 11.61 -10.19 11.42
C ILE A 237 12.80 -9.60 12.20
N ALA A 238 13.23 -10.27 13.26
CA ALA A 238 14.40 -9.84 14.04
C ALA A 238 15.70 -9.90 13.22
N ALA A 239 15.84 -10.90 12.35
CA ALA A 239 17.01 -11.06 11.48
C ALA A 239 17.03 -10.06 10.31
N ASP A 240 15.85 -9.62 9.86
CA ASP A 240 15.65 -8.72 8.73
C ASP A 240 16.13 -7.30 9.03
N ARG A 241 15.97 -6.82 10.28
CA ARG A 241 16.31 -5.43 10.68
C ARG A 241 17.75 -5.00 10.42
N ASN A 242 18.67 -5.96 10.42
CA ASN A 242 20.09 -5.73 10.14
C ASN A 242 20.59 -6.69 9.06
N ALA A 243 19.68 -7.16 8.21
CA ALA A 243 19.99 -8.08 7.14
C ALA A 243 20.91 -7.44 6.10
N THR A 244 21.88 -8.24 5.66
CA THR A 244 22.72 -7.97 4.49
C THR A 244 22.63 -9.14 3.50
N TRP A 245 21.57 -9.95 3.61
CA TRP A 245 21.36 -11.20 2.89
C TRP A 245 20.21 -11.06 1.90
N THR A 246 20.16 -11.86 0.85
CA THR A 246 19.09 -11.84 -0.16
C THR A 246 18.04 -12.92 0.11
N TRP A 247 16.77 -12.66 -0.22
CA TRP A 247 15.69 -13.63 -0.09
C TRP A 247 15.78 -14.75 -1.13
N GLY A 248 16.74 -15.66 -0.95
CA GLY A 248 17.03 -16.75 -1.90
C GLY A 248 18.30 -16.49 -2.72
N PRO A 249 18.76 -17.50 -3.51
CA PRO A 249 20.03 -17.42 -4.25
C PRO A 249 20.07 -16.35 -5.34
N ASP A 250 18.93 -16.05 -5.95
CA ASP A 250 18.73 -15.03 -7.00
C ASP A 250 17.71 -13.96 -6.56
N GLY A 251 17.36 -13.95 -5.27
CA GLY A 251 16.31 -13.09 -4.76
C GLY A 251 16.73 -11.64 -4.55
N ILE A 252 15.73 -10.78 -4.35
CA ILE A 252 15.95 -9.35 -4.15
C ILE A 252 16.29 -9.09 -2.67
N SER A 253 17.20 -8.15 -2.43
CA SER A 253 17.57 -7.68 -1.08
C SER A 253 16.58 -6.64 -0.56
N ASN A 254 15.28 -6.90 -0.68
CA ASN A 254 14.24 -6.03 -0.12
C ASN A 254 13.87 -6.50 1.29
N HIS A 255 13.98 -5.61 2.27
CA HIS A 255 13.86 -5.94 3.69
C HIS A 255 12.78 -5.08 4.35
N PRO A 256 11.52 -5.53 4.44
CA PRO A 256 10.40 -4.68 4.85
C PRO A 256 10.56 -4.10 6.26
N THR A 257 11.39 -4.69 7.13
CA THR A 257 11.68 -4.12 8.45
C THR A 257 12.69 -2.97 8.43
N GLN A 258 13.40 -2.77 7.32
CA GLN A 258 14.36 -1.69 7.09
C GLN A 258 13.76 -0.52 6.30
N HIS A 259 12.63 -0.73 5.61
CA HIS A 259 11.93 0.31 4.84
C HIS A 259 10.88 0.99 5.72
N ASP A 260 11.25 2.11 6.34
CA ASP A 260 10.34 2.83 7.23
C ASP A 260 9.36 3.69 6.42
N PRO A 261 8.04 3.70 6.73
CA PRO A 261 7.05 4.61 6.13
C PRO A 261 7.37 6.11 6.23
N SER A 262 8.43 6.49 6.97
CA SER A 262 8.94 7.87 7.06
C SER A 262 10.10 8.18 6.11
N ASP A 263 10.62 7.20 5.37
CA ASP A 263 11.69 7.39 4.41
C ASP A 263 11.25 8.21 3.19
N ALA A 264 12.23 8.74 2.44
CA ALA A 264 12.01 9.59 1.27
C ALA A 264 11.02 8.96 0.26
N GLU A 265 11.05 7.64 0.12
CA GLU A 265 10.13 6.82 -0.68
C GLU A 265 8.65 7.14 -0.40
N HIS A 266 8.28 7.27 0.87
CA HIS A 266 6.90 7.53 1.30
C HIS A 266 6.52 9.01 1.31
N SER A 267 7.48 9.90 1.09
CA SER A 267 7.24 11.34 1.09
C SER A 267 6.75 11.87 -0.27
N ILE A 268 6.88 11.08 -1.33
CA ILE A 268 6.57 11.48 -2.71
C ILE A 268 5.33 10.72 -3.19
N ALA A 269 4.42 11.41 -3.87
CA ALA A 269 3.17 10.82 -4.37
C ALA A 269 3.40 9.82 -5.52
N CYS A 270 4.50 9.99 -6.25
CA CYS A 270 4.92 9.04 -7.27
C CYS A 270 6.44 9.01 -7.49
N GLU A 271 6.97 7.81 -7.67
CA GLU A 271 8.29 7.52 -8.21
C GLU A 271 8.13 6.58 -9.42
N GLY A 272 8.89 6.81 -10.48
CA GLY A 272 8.74 6.10 -11.76
C GLY A 272 8.59 7.05 -12.96
N SER A 273 8.23 6.52 -14.12
CA SER A 273 8.12 7.32 -15.35
C SER A 273 6.72 7.91 -15.55
N ALA A 274 6.68 9.20 -15.89
CA ALA A 274 5.45 9.97 -16.10
C ALA A 274 4.82 9.79 -17.49
N THR A 275 5.41 8.99 -18.38
CA THR A 275 4.96 8.82 -19.76
C THR A 275 4.36 7.45 -20.04
N PHE A 276 3.29 7.42 -20.85
CA PHE A 276 2.85 6.19 -21.50
C PHE A 276 3.98 5.64 -22.36
N ASP A 277 4.32 4.37 -22.17
CA ASP A 277 4.64 3.40 -23.25
C ASP A 277 5.36 2.15 -22.72
N VAL A 278 6.07 2.22 -21.58
CA VAL A 278 6.68 1.04 -20.92
C VAL A 278 7.14 1.36 -19.49
N ALA A 279 6.64 2.46 -18.91
CA ALA A 279 7.08 2.97 -17.63
C ALA A 279 6.78 2.02 -16.46
N ASN A 280 7.78 1.84 -15.59
CA ASN A 280 7.57 1.27 -14.25
C ASN A 280 6.69 2.23 -13.42
N ALA A 281 5.73 1.65 -12.69
CA ALA A 281 4.75 2.23 -11.75
C ALA A 281 3.83 3.38 -12.18
N GLY A 282 3.80 3.76 -13.45
CA GLY A 282 2.69 4.55 -14.00
C GLY A 282 2.32 5.82 -13.23
N CYS A 283 3.27 6.74 -13.01
CA CYS A 283 3.00 8.02 -12.35
C CYS A 283 1.86 8.83 -12.94
N TYR A 284 1.56 8.60 -14.21
CA TYR A 284 0.41 9.18 -14.87
C TYR A 284 -0.95 8.74 -14.26
N GLU A 285 -0.98 7.66 -13.47
CA GLU A 285 -2.14 7.23 -12.67
C GLU A 285 -2.18 7.88 -11.29
N SER A 286 -1.12 8.56 -10.86
CA SER A 286 -1.18 9.32 -9.62
C SER A 286 -2.22 10.43 -9.74
N GLU A 287 -2.92 10.74 -8.66
CA GLU A 287 -3.91 11.81 -8.66
C GLU A 287 -3.33 13.12 -8.13
N CYS A 288 -3.84 14.23 -8.66
CA CYS A 288 -3.57 15.56 -8.13
C CYS A 288 -4.19 15.76 -6.76
N LEU A 289 -3.65 16.72 -6.00
CA LEU A 289 -4.21 17.07 -4.70
C LEU A 289 -5.67 17.48 -4.83
N SER A 290 -6.43 17.09 -3.82
CA SER A 290 -7.85 17.32 -3.69
C SER A 290 -8.22 18.80 -3.85
N GLY A 291 -8.94 19.12 -4.93
CA GLY A 291 -9.35 20.50 -5.23
C GLY A 291 -8.62 21.15 -6.40
N ASP A 292 -7.51 20.55 -6.83
CA ASP A 292 -6.79 20.92 -8.04
C ASP A 292 -7.35 20.18 -9.26
N ASP A 293 -7.04 20.68 -10.45
CA ASP A 293 -7.39 20.04 -11.71
C ASP A 293 -6.18 19.33 -12.29
N GLU A 294 -6.41 18.56 -13.34
CA GLU A 294 -5.43 17.63 -13.90
C GLU A 294 -5.36 17.80 -15.43
N THR A 295 -4.15 17.87 -15.97
CA THR A 295 -3.88 17.70 -17.41
C THR A 295 -3.27 16.32 -17.66
N GLU A 296 -2.87 16.01 -18.88
CA GLU A 296 -2.18 14.74 -19.18
C GLU A 296 -0.87 14.55 -18.41
N THR A 297 -0.16 15.63 -18.07
CA THR A 297 1.22 15.57 -17.57
C THR A 297 1.47 16.29 -16.24
N ARG A 298 0.46 16.99 -15.71
CA ARG A 298 0.62 17.82 -14.51
C ARG A 298 -0.71 18.12 -13.83
N CYS A 299 -0.59 18.60 -12.61
CA CYS A 299 -1.66 19.13 -11.79
C CYS A 299 -1.71 20.66 -11.87
N LEU A 300 -2.91 21.22 -11.95
CA LEU A 300 -3.19 22.66 -12.01
C LEU A 300 -3.81 23.11 -10.69
N LYS A 301 -3.14 24.01 -9.96
CA LYS A 301 -3.65 24.51 -8.67
C LYS A 301 -5.02 25.20 -8.84
N ARG A 302 -5.93 25.00 -7.90
CA ARG A 302 -7.26 25.65 -7.87
C ARG A 302 -7.18 27.16 -8.12
N CYS A 303 -8.18 27.71 -8.81
CA CYS A 303 -8.29 29.16 -8.96
C CYS A 303 -8.32 29.91 -7.61
N LYS A 304 -7.58 31.03 -7.55
CA LYS A 304 -7.56 31.93 -6.39
C LYS A 304 -8.97 32.45 -6.09
N PRO A 305 -9.31 32.70 -4.81
CA PRO A 305 -10.61 33.26 -4.46
C PRO A 305 -11.00 34.49 -5.30
N GLY A 306 -12.21 34.47 -5.86
CA GLY A 306 -12.74 35.51 -6.74
C GLY A 306 -12.33 35.39 -8.21
N TYR A 307 -11.63 34.33 -8.61
CA TYR A 307 -11.49 33.93 -10.00
C TYR A 307 -12.45 32.77 -10.30
N VAL A 308 -12.94 32.73 -11.53
CA VAL A 308 -13.75 31.65 -12.11
C VAL A 308 -12.82 30.75 -12.90
N ASP A 309 -12.99 29.45 -12.72
CA ASP A 309 -12.26 28.45 -13.50
C ASP A 309 -12.70 28.46 -14.96
N SER A 310 -11.74 28.39 -15.88
CA SER A 310 -11.98 28.29 -17.32
C SER A 310 -11.11 27.18 -17.94
N GLY A 311 -10.62 26.24 -17.14
CA GLY A 311 -9.67 25.19 -17.52
C GLY A 311 -8.24 25.62 -17.24
N HIS A 312 -7.43 25.79 -18.29
CA HIS A 312 -6.00 26.16 -18.20
C HIS A 312 -5.75 27.57 -17.64
N TYR A 313 -6.77 28.39 -17.52
CA TYR A 313 -6.65 29.74 -16.98
C TYR A 313 -7.80 30.04 -16.01
N CYS A 314 -7.52 30.98 -15.11
CA CYS A 314 -8.49 31.50 -14.17
C CYS A 314 -8.89 32.92 -14.60
N ARG A 315 -10.20 33.21 -14.66
CA ARG A 315 -10.72 34.53 -15.07
C ARG A 315 -11.39 35.25 -13.92
N LYS A 316 -11.00 36.49 -13.65
CA LYS A 316 -11.69 37.38 -12.70
C LYS A 316 -12.39 38.51 -13.45
N SER A 317 -13.72 38.51 -13.37
CA SER A 317 -14.53 39.64 -13.85
C SER A 317 -14.65 40.67 -12.71
N ARG A 318 -14.08 41.85 -12.91
CA ARG A 318 -14.43 43.05 -12.15
C ARG A 318 -15.16 43.98 -13.12
N TRP A 319 -16.21 44.63 -12.64
CA TRP A 319 -17.13 45.45 -13.43
C TRP A 319 -16.47 46.32 -14.54
N SER A 320 -17.18 46.33 -15.67
CA SER A 320 -17.19 47.19 -16.87
C SER A 320 -16.02 47.33 -17.85
N TRP A 321 -14.78 46.86 -17.63
CA TRP A 321 -13.77 46.84 -18.74
C TRP A 321 -12.43 46.12 -18.48
N LYS A 322 -12.13 45.66 -17.25
CA LYS A 322 -10.86 44.96 -16.97
C LYS A 322 -11.09 43.49 -16.65
N VAL A 323 -10.88 42.63 -17.66
CA VAL A 323 -10.79 41.19 -17.47
C VAL A 323 -9.37 40.85 -17.03
N GLN A 324 -9.21 40.19 -15.89
CA GLN A 324 -7.92 39.66 -15.44
C GLN A 324 -7.89 38.15 -15.66
N PHE A 325 -6.81 37.65 -16.25
CA PHE A 325 -6.53 36.23 -16.42
C PHE A 325 -5.16 35.90 -15.84
N TYR A 326 -4.98 34.65 -15.40
CA TYR A 326 -3.65 34.08 -15.22
C TYR A 326 -3.63 32.63 -15.70
N ASN A 327 -2.49 32.23 -16.26
CA ASN A 327 -2.27 30.88 -16.76
C ASN A 327 -1.92 29.94 -15.60
N ARG A 328 -2.69 28.87 -15.45
CA ARG A 328 -2.45 27.83 -14.45
C ARG A 328 -1.34 26.86 -14.86
N GLU A 329 -1.05 26.74 -16.15
CA GLU A 329 0.04 25.90 -16.66
C GLU A 329 1.43 26.48 -16.38
N SER A 330 1.50 27.74 -15.94
CA SER A 330 2.76 28.29 -15.43
C SER A 330 3.25 27.44 -14.26
N GLU A 331 4.56 27.22 -14.17
CA GLU A 331 5.17 26.42 -13.09
C GLU A 331 4.77 26.91 -11.69
N SER A 332 4.53 28.22 -11.54
CA SER A 332 4.06 28.79 -10.26
C SER A 332 2.65 28.31 -9.83
N ASN A 333 1.80 27.91 -10.78
CA ASN A 333 0.40 27.51 -10.56
C ASN A 333 0.10 26.07 -11.01
N SER A 334 1.13 25.27 -11.30
CA SER A 334 1.04 23.84 -11.59
C SER A 334 2.13 23.05 -10.86
N TYR A 335 2.05 21.73 -10.87
CA TYR A 335 3.05 20.81 -10.31
C TYR A 335 2.96 19.43 -10.97
N LEU A 336 4.03 18.65 -10.92
CA LEU A 336 4.08 17.28 -11.47
C LEU A 336 3.49 16.25 -10.48
N TYR A 337 3.23 15.03 -10.95
CA TYR A 337 2.69 13.94 -10.14
C TYR A 337 3.61 13.44 -9.02
N ASN A 338 4.91 13.72 -9.09
CA ASN A 338 5.88 13.42 -8.04
C ASN A 338 5.93 14.49 -6.94
N TYR A 339 4.77 15.04 -6.56
CA TYR A 339 4.69 16.03 -5.49
C TYR A 339 4.89 15.39 -4.11
N THR A 340 5.31 16.19 -3.13
CA THR A 340 5.42 15.73 -1.74
C THR A 340 4.03 15.49 -1.13
N LEU A 341 3.79 14.29 -0.61
CA LEU A 341 2.55 13.95 0.08
C LEU A 341 2.39 14.79 1.35
N PRO A 342 1.28 15.52 1.52
CA PRO A 342 1.01 16.30 2.72
C PRO A 342 1.04 15.44 4.00
N HIS A 343 1.49 16.04 5.11
CA HIS A 343 1.44 15.42 6.44
C HIS A 343 0.09 15.60 7.16
N ASN A 344 -0.89 16.17 6.45
CA ASN A 344 -2.22 16.48 6.95
C ASN A 344 -3.26 16.21 5.86
N ASP A 345 -4.53 16.32 6.22
CA ASP A 345 -5.64 16.02 5.30
C ASP A 345 -5.77 17.02 4.14
N ALA A 346 -5.10 18.18 4.20
CA ALA A 346 -5.22 19.21 3.17
C ALA A 346 -4.63 18.71 1.85
N GLY A 347 -5.50 18.60 0.84
CA GLY A 347 -5.11 18.08 -0.47
C GLY A 347 -5.14 16.56 -0.58
N LEU A 348 -5.36 15.81 0.51
CA LEU A 348 -5.56 14.35 0.45
C LEU A 348 -7.03 13.96 0.61
N SER A 349 -7.84 14.79 1.26
CA SER A 349 -9.30 14.63 1.29
C SER A 349 -10.00 15.95 1.00
N ARG A 350 -11.08 15.92 0.20
CA ARG A 350 -11.87 17.14 -0.04
C ARG A 350 -12.64 17.51 1.22
N ARG A 351 -12.35 18.69 1.79
CA ARG A 351 -13.36 19.44 2.54
C ARG A 351 -14.41 19.94 1.55
N ARG A 352 -15.65 19.46 1.61
CA ARG A 352 -16.72 20.07 0.81
C ARG A 352 -16.88 21.54 1.20
N ASN A 353 -17.01 22.42 0.20
CA ASN A 353 -17.29 23.86 0.38
C ASN A 353 -18.68 24.12 1.00
N ASN A 354 -19.51 23.08 1.16
CA ASN A 354 -20.79 23.14 1.84
C ASN A 354 -20.62 22.33 3.13
N LYS A 355 -20.90 22.95 4.28
CA LYS A 355 -20.60 22.54 5.67
C LYS A 355 -21.07 21.14 6.15
N ASN A 356 -21.46 20.24 5.26
CA ASN A 356 -21.87 18.89 5.60
C ASN A 356 -20.76 17.93 5.14
N GLU A 357 -19.95 17.50 6.10
CA GLU A 357 -19.00 16.38 5.95
C GLU A 357 -19.70 15.17 5.34
N TRP A 358 -19.01 14.43 4.49
CA TRP A 358 -19.44 13.08 4.16
C TRP A 358 -19.51 12.29 5.47
N GLN A 359 -20.71 11.91 5.90
CA GLN A 359 -20.85 10.68 6.66
C GLN A 359 -20.57 9.57 5.67
N LEU A 360 -19.32 9.13 5.62
CA LEU A 360 -19.03 7.79 5.15
C LEU A 360 -19.85 6.83 6.04
N PRO A 361 -20.49 5.80 5.46
CA PRO A 361 -21.24 4.82 6.23
C PRO A 361 -20.42 4.20 7.36
#